data_AF-A0AA42J2G9-F1
#
_entry.id   AF-A0AA42J2G9-F1
#
_cell.length_a   1.000
_cell.length_b   1.000
_cell.length_c   1.000
_cell.angle_alpha   90.00
_cell.angle_beta   90.00
_cell.angle_gamma   90.00
#
_symmetry.space_group_name_H-M   'P 1'
#
loop_
_entity.id
_entity.type
_entity.pdbx_description
1 polymer ?
#
loop_
_entity_poly.entity_id
_entity_poly.type
_entity_poly.pdbx_seq_one_letter_code
_entity_poly.pdbx_strand_id
1 'polypeptide(L)'
;MSKKLLMLLTAMGTLSVTLIAAPIVKDVTAKLDPTITFNLNGEQVMKDSNALMYNDTLYLPVRAIGTELGAEINYKDKVVYIETEETTMNEVRTKGSESVEATETTPALEAVRIESATLKDIDADGTQLTILPAGKEDIAANMIILNLSEETTITVDGKEATLADLSLGMELSVSHSQMMTRSLPPQTPAFTVEAKTTTEGETLPESITLEDVQVVEVNKTNFGYQVTVGKNENPENPENQTILNVNDDTLIHHEKNKMIYKAEDLEKGMKVTVKHSPIMTLSLPGQTTAFEITILAQ
;
A
#
# COMPACT_ATOMS: atom_id res chain seq x y z
N MET A 1 47.22 -1.98 50.84
CA MET A 1 48.14 -3.12 50.58
C MET A 1 48.14 -3.96 51.86
N SER A 2 47.83 -5.25 51.96
CA SER A 2 47.91 -6.45 51.10
C SER A 2 46.75 -7.41 51.49
N LYS A 3 45.90 -7.89 50.58
CA LYS A 3 45.92 -9.18 49.84
C LYS A 3 46.10 -10.47 50.67
N LYS A 4 45.09 -11.37 50.52
CA LYS A 4 44.99 -12.85 50.75
C LYS A 4 44.27 -13.23 52.07
N LEU A 5 43.33 -14.18 52.17
CA LEU A 5 42.69 -15.12 51.22
C LEU A 5 41.56 -15.93 51.95
N LEU A 6 40.34 -15.92 51.41
CA LEU A 6 39.40 -17.05 51.16
C LEU A 6 38.79 -17.95 52.28
N MET A 7 37.45 -17.99 52.32
CA MET A 7 36.57 -19.19 52.40
C MET A 7 35.12 -18.71 52.20
N LEU A 8 34.55 -18.70 50.99
CA LEU A 8 33.91 -19.79 50.23
C LEU A 8 32.81 -20.54 51.01
N LEU A 9 31.55 -20.06 50.89
CA LEU A 9 30.35 -20.86 51.12
C LEU A 9 29.30 -20.47 50.06
N THR A 10 29.35 -21.14 48.91
CA THR A 10 28.37 -21.02 47.83
C THR A 10 27.11 -21.80 48.18
N ALA A 11 26.08 -21.11 48.64
CA ALA A 11 24.72 -21.62 48.66
C ALA A 11 24.10 -21.40 47.26
N MET A 12 23.96 -22.49 46.49
CA MET A 12 23.13 -22.50 45.28
C MET A 12 21.67 -22.40 45.69
N GLY A 13 21.14 -21.18 45.73
CA GLY A 13 19.70 -20.91 45.78
C GLY A 13 19.20 -20.64 44.36
N THR A 14 18.43 -21.55 43.80
CA THR A 14 17.68 -21.35 42.55
C THR A 14 16.67 -20.22 42.75
N LEU A 15 16.95 -19.03 42.21
CA LEU A 15 15.95 -17.97 42.06
C LEU A 15 15.03 -18.34 40.90
N SER A 16 13.92 -19.01 41.21
CA SER A 16 12.76 -19.09 40.33
C SER A 16 12.08 -17.72 40.32
N VAL A 17 12.27 -16.94 39.25
CA VAL A 17 11.51 -15.72 39.02
C VAL A 17 10.11 -16.11 38.53
N THR A 18 9.11 -16.01 39.40
CA THR A 18 7.71 -16.06 38.97
C THR A 18 7.34 -14.73 38.35
N LEU A 19 7.08 -14.72 37.04
CA LEU A 19 6.47 -13.59 36.35
C LEU A 19 5.06 -13.36 36.92
N ILE A 20 4.85 -12.24 37.60
CA ILE A 20 3.51 -11.77 37.99
C ILE A 20 3.03 -10.86 36.86
N ALA A 21 1.96 -11.24 36.17
CA ALA A 21 1.33 -10.39 35.17
C ALA A 21 0.80 -9.12 35.84
N ALA A 22 1.23 -7.94 35.36
CA ALA A 22 0.72 -6.67 35.86
C ALA A 22 -0.78 -6.53 35.52
N PRO A 23 -1.61 -5.98 36.42
CA PRO A 23 -3.03 -5.76 36.14
C PRO A 23 -3.21 -4.80 34.94
N ILE A 24 -4.09 -5.18 34.02
CA ILE A 24 -4.34 -4.54 32.72
C ILE A 24 -5.21 -3.26 32.85
N VAL A 25 -5.61 -2.89 34.06
CA VAL A 25 -6.40 -1.67 34.34
C VAL A 25 -5.49 -0.61 34.93
N LYS A 26 -5.40 0.55 34.27
CA LYS A 26 -4.66 1.73 34.74
C LYS A 26 -5.64 2.76 35.25
N ASP A 27 -5.45 3.21 36.49
CA ASP A 27 -6.18 4.35 37.02
C ASP A 27 -5.72 5.63 36.32
N VAL A 28 -6.69 6.44 35.88
CA VAL A 28 -6.44 7.73 35.24
C VAL A 28 -7.13 8.83 36.04
N THR A 29 -6.36 9.82 36.48
CA THR A 29 -6.90 11.03 37.12
C THR A 29 -7.15 12.08 36.04
N ALA A 30 -8.43 12.42 35.80
CA ALA A 30 -8.83 13.46 34.85
C ALA A 30 -9.54 14.62 35.57
N LYS A 31 -9.55 15.81 34.94
CA LYS A 31 -10.27 16.98 35.44
C LYS A 31 -11.52 17.22 34.60
N LEU A 32 -12.65 17.47 35.26
CA LEU A 32 -13.87 17.96 34.62
C LEU A 32 -13.75 19.48 34.46
N ASP A 33 -14.00 19.97 33.25
CA ASP A 33 -14.10 21.40 32.96
C ASP A 33 -15.52 21.74 32.50
N PRO A 34 -16.38 22.26 33.41
CA PRO A 34 -17.78 22.55 33.09
C PRO A 34 -17.96 23.80 32.23
N THR A 35 -16.88 24.52 31.89
CA THR A 35 -16.96 25.73 31.05
C THR A 35 -16.95 25.41 29.55
N ILE A 36 -16.66 24.16 29.18
CA ILE A 36 -16.63 23.72 27.79
C ILE A 36 -18.06 23.60 27.27
N THR A 37 -18.34 24.30 26.17
CA THR A 37 -19.65 24.32 25.51
C THR A 37 -19.55 23.64 24.15
N PHE A 38 -20.64 22.97 23.74
CA PHE A 38 -20.72 22.25 22.47
C PHE A 38 -21.86 22.80 21.63
N ASN A 39 -21.65 22.96 20.34
CA ASN A 39 -22.68 23.43 19.41
C ASN A 39 -22.77 22.49 18.21
N LEU A 40 -24.00 22.11 17.84
CA LEU A 40 -24.30 21.36 16.61
C LEU A 40 -25.25 22.22 15.77
N ASN A 41 -24.88 22.50 14.52
CA ASN A 41 -25.66 23.35 13.62
C ASN A 41 -26.05 24.73 14.19
N GLY A 42 -25.21 25.27 15.08
CA GLY A 42 -25.42 26.59 15.72
C GLY A 42 -26.27 26.57 16.98
N GLU A 43 -26.76 25.40 17.41
CA GLU A 43 -27.49 25.23 18.68
C GLU A 43 -26.60 24.59 19.73
N GLN A 44 -26.63 25.12 20.97
CA GLN A 44 -25.88 24.56 22.08
C GLN A 44 -26.46 23.22 22.52
N VAL A 45 -25.66 22.17 22.37
CA VAL A 45 -25.99 20.77 22.69
C VAL A 45 -25.17 20.27 23.88
N MET A 46 -25.49 19.07 24.38
CA MET A 46 -24.71 18.42 25.46
C MET A 46 -24.46 19.33 26.68
N LYS A 47 -25.49 20.05 27.15
CA LYS A 47 -25.38 21.08 28.22
C LYS A 47 -24.91 20.52 29.58
N ASP A 48 -25.08 19.21 29.80
CA ASP A 48 -24.67 18.49 31.01
C ASP A 48 -23.47 17.54 30.74
N SER A 49 -22.66 17.82 29.72
CA SER A 49 -21.56 16.96 29.28
C SER A 49 -20.44 16.84 30.32
N ASN A 50 -20.11 15.60 30.70
CA ASN A 50 -18.96 15.27 31.54
C ASN A 50 -17.67 15.15 30.71
N ALA A 51 -17.35 16.17 29.91
CA ALA A 51 -16.13 16.17 29.12
C ALA A 51 -14.90 16.19 30.04
N LEU A 52 -13.92 15.34 29.73
CA LEU A 52 -12.72 15.15 30.56
C LEU A 52 -11.50 15.71 29.85
N MET A 53 -10.75 16.57 30.52
CA MET A 53 -9.44 16.98 30.04
C MET A 53 -8.38 16.05 30.64
N TYR A 54 -7.64 15.36 29.78
CA TYR A 54 -6.54 14.49 30.17
C TYR A 54 -5.37 14.65 29.19
N ASN A 55 -4.18 14.98 29.71
CA ASN A 55 -2.98 15.28 28.92
C ASN A 55 -3.25 16.24 27.74
N ASP A 56 -3.89 17.39 28.04
CA ASP A 56 -4.27 18.42 27.05
C ASP A 56 -5.16 17.91 25.90
N THR A 57 -5.78 16.74 26.08
CA THR A 57 -6.76 16.17 25.14
C THR A 57 -8.13 16.16 25.79
N LEU A 58 -9.12 16.68 25.07
CA LEU A 58 -10.52 16.67 25.48
C LEU A 58 -11.17 15.34 25.09
N TYR A 59 -11.58 14.57 26.09
CA TYR A 59 -12.30 13.32 25.92
C TYR A 59 -13.78 13.56 26.13
N LEU A 60 -14.58 13.10 25.16
CA LEU A 60 -16.02 13.27 25.17
C LEU A 60 -16.70 11.90 25.30
N PRO A 61 -17.76 11.79 26.12
CA PRO A 61 -18.55 10.58 26.17
C PRO A 61 -19.15 10.28 24.79
N VAL A 62 -18.75 9.16 24.19
CA VAL A 62 -19.24 8.72 22.87
C VAL A 62 -20.77 8.63 22.80
N ARG A 63 -21.43 8.30 23.92
CA ARG A 63 -22.90 8.30 24.03
C ARG A 63 -23.52 9.68 23.85
N ALA A 64 -22.91 10.71 24.44
CA ALA A 64 -23.44 12.08 24.34
C ALA A 64 -23.39 12.56 22.89
N ILE A 65 -22.26 12.37 22.21
CA ILE A 65 -22.12 12.71 20.80
C ILE A 65 -23.07 11.87 19.94
N GLY A 66 -23.13 10.56 20.19
CA GLY A 66 -23.99 9.65 19.45
C GLY A 66 -25.45 10.09 19.48
N THR A 67 -26.01 10.36 20.66
CA THR A 67 -27.40 10.78 20.79
C THR A 67 -27.70 12.08 20.05
N GLU A 68 -26.81 13.07 20.10
CA GLU A 68 -26.99 14.33 19.36
C GLU A 68 -26.91 14.14 17.84
N LEU A 69 -26.18 13.12 17.37
CA LEU A 69 -26.03 12.77 15.96
C LEU A 69 -27.01 11.70 15.47
N GLY A 70 -28.01 11.32 16.27
CA GLY A 70 -28.98 10.29 15.90
C GLY A 70 -28.42 8.86 15.90
N ALA A 71 -27.33 8.64 16.64
CA ALA A 71 -26.72 7.33 16.86
C ALA A 71 -27.12 6.73 18.22
N GLU A 72 -27.57 5.49 18.21
CA GLU A 72 -27.70 4.63 19.38
C GLU A 72 -26.34 4.01 19.73
N ILE A 73 -25.90 4.20 20.98
CA ILE A 73 -24.63 3.68 21.48
C ILE A 73 -24.89 2.58 22.52
N ASN A 74 -24.53 1.34 22.19
CA ASN A 74 -24.63 0.19 23.08
C ASN A 74 -23.23 -0.24 23.56
N TYR A 75 -23.10 -0.72 24.80
CA TYR A 75 -21.83 -1.25 25.31
C TYR A 75 -22.08 -2.64 25.89
N LYS A 76 -21.47 -3.65 25.27
CA LYS A 76 -21.61 -5.04 25.65
C LYS A 76 -20.31 -5.78 25.41
N ASP A 77 -19.91 -6.65 26.32
CA ASP A 77 -18.73 -7.51 26.20
C ASP A 77 -17.41 -6.75 25.93
N LYS A 78 -17.26 -5.57 26.55
CA LYS A 78 -16.13 -4.64 26.34
C LYS A 78 -16.04 -4.06 24.92
N VAL A 79 -17.11 -4.17 24.14
CA VAL A 79 -17.24 -3.59 22.81
C VAL A 79 -18.31 -2.50 22.85
N VAL A 80 -18.02 -1.36 22.23
CA VAL A 80 -18.99 -0.28 22.00
C VAL A 80 -19.57 -0.47 20.59
N TYR A 81 -20.88 -0.62 20.51
CA TYR A 81 -21.66 -0.67 19.28
C TYR A 81 -22.27 0.71 19.04
N ILE A 82 -22.21 1.16 17.79
CA ILE A 82 -22.70 2.47 17.35
C ILE A 82 -23.61 2.19 16.17
N GLU A 83 -24.89 2.47 16.33
CA GLU A 83 -25.94 2.24 15.33
C GLU A 83 -26.58 3.59 15.01
N THR A 84 -26.54 4.03 13.77
CA THR A 84 -27.20 5.28 13.34
C THR A 84 -28.44 4.90 12.54
N GLU A 85 -29.58 5.53 12.84
CA GLU A 85 -30.72 5.39 11.94
C GLU A 85 -30.42 6.13 10.63
N GLU A 86 -30.61 5.45 9.49
CA GLU A 86 -30.53 6.06 8.18
C GLU A 86 -31.59 7.16 8.08
N THR A 87 -31.15 8.40 8.32
CA THR A 87 -32.00 9.55 8.07
C THR A 87 -32.06 9.75 6.56
N THR A 88 -33.03 9.12 5.91
CA THR A 88 -33.35 9.36 4.51
C THR A 88 -33.69 10.82 4.34
N MET A 89 -32.73 11.62 3.88
CA MET A 89 -32.98 13.01 3.49
C MET A 89 -33.76 13.00 2.18
N ASN A 90 -35.09 13.04 2.27
CA ASN A 90 -35.89 13.52 1.15
C ASN A 90 -37.19 14.18 1.58
N GLU A 91 -37.14 15.50 1.77
CA GLU A 91 -38.20 16.45 1.38
C GLU A 91 -37.45 17.69 0.89
N VAL A 92 -37.65 18.23 -0.32
CA VAL A 92 -38.87 18.89 -0.79
C VAL A 92 -38.80 19.02 -2.32
N ARG A 93 -39.72 18.38 -3.08
CA ARG A 93 -40.60 19.02 -4.09
C ARG A 93 -41.47 18.04 -4.89
N THR A 94 -42.78 18.21 -4.64
CA THR A 94 -43.92 18.18 -5.57
C THR A 94 -44.38 16.87 -6.22
N LYS A 95 -45.48 16.36 -5.62
CA LYS A 95 -46.78 15.97 -6.23
C LYS A 95 -46.76 15.18 -7.54
N GLY A 96 -47.30 13.97 -7.48
CA GLY A 96 -48.15 13.47 -8.55
C GLY A 96 -48.24 11.95 -8.70
N SER A 97 -49.31 11.39 -8.12
CA SER A 97 -50.02 10.18 -8.56
C SER A 97 -49.50 8.81 -8.12
N GLU A 98 -50.41 8.12 -7.45
CA GLU A 98 -50.45 6.73 -7.07
C GLU A 98 -50.21 5.77 -8.25
N SER A 99 -49.48 4.69 -8.02
CA SER A 99 -49.99 3.31 -8.07
C SER A 99 -48.92 2.34 -7.60
N VAL A 100 -49.39 1.31 -6.92
CA VAL A 100 -48.61 0.30 -6.19
C VAL A 100 -48.27 -0.84 -7.15
N GLU A 101 -47.01 -1.23 -7.26
CA GLU A 101 -46.66 -2.59 -7.65
C GLU A 101 -45.26 -2.96 -7.10
N ALA A 102 -45.22 -4.03 -6.32
CA ALA A 102 -44.00 -4.57 -5.75
C ALA A 102 -43.12 -5.11 -6.86
N THR A 103 -41.94 -4.51 -7.05
CA THR A 103 -40.85 -5.14 -7.79
C THR A 103 -39.58 -4.93 -6.99
N GLU A 104 -38.87 -6.04 -6.78
CA GLU A 104 -37.67 -6.20 -5.95
C GLU A 104 -36.64 -5.10 -6.23
N THR A 105 -36.41 -4.22 -5.26
CA THR A 105 -35.27 -3.29 -5.29
C THR A 105 -34.04 -4.01 -4.79
N THR A 106 -33.25 -4.52 -5.72
CA THR A 106 -31.81 -4.77 -5.53
C THR A 106 -31.20 -3.54 -4.85
N PRO A 107 -30.50 -3.67 -3.71
CA PRO A 107 -29.84 -2.54 -3.07
C PRO A 107 -28.89 -1.90 -4.07
N ALA A 108 -29.02 -0.59 -4.28
CA ALA A 108 -28.04 0.16 -5.04
C ALA A 108 -26.71 0.06 -4.28
N LEU A 109 -25.76 -0.68 -4.86
CA LEU A 109 -24.43 -0.87 -4.30
C LEU A 109 -23.79 0.52 -4.10
N GLU A 110 -23.67 0.97 -2.85
CA GLU A 110 -22.93 2.19 -2.57
C GLU A 110 -21.47 1.97 -2.97
N ALA A 111 -21.04 2.71 -3.98
CA ALA A 111 -19.75 2.53 -4.62
C ALA A 111 -18.84 3.73 -4.34
N VAL A 112 -17.61 3.45 -3.94
CA VAL A 112 -16.51 4.42 -3.90
C VAL A 112 -15.77 4.33 -5.23
N ARG A 113 -15.42 5.47 -5.80
CA ARG A 113 -14.62 5.54 -7.02
C ARG A 113 -13.20 6.01 -6.71
N ILE A 114 -12.23 5.26 -7.22
CA ILE A 114 -10.81 5.64 -7.29
C ILE A 114 -10.55 6.05 -8.73
N GLU A 115 -10.20 7.32 -8.95
CA GLU A 115 -10.04 7.87 -10.30
C GLU A 115 -8.74 7.43 -10.99
N SER A 116 -7.68 7.15 -10.21
CA SER A 116 -6.41 6.65 -10.72
C SER A 116 -5.69 5.81 -9.68
N ALA A 117 -5.28 4.60 -10.08
CA ALA A 117 -4.47 3.67 -9.32
C ALA A 117 -3.63 2.80 -10.27
N THR A 118 -2.46 2.36 -9.81
CA THR A 118 -1.60 1.47 -10.58
C THR A 118 -1.89 0.01 -10.22
N LEU A 119 -2.05 -0.85 -11.23
CA LEU A 119 -2.17 -2.30 -11.02
C LEU A 119 -0.83 -2.89 -10.59
N LYS A 120 -0.75 -3.43 -9.37
CA LYS A 120 0.48 -3.95 -8.76
C LYS A 120 0.58 -5.47 -8.81
N ASP A 121 -0.54 -6.16 -8.74
CA ASP A 121 -0.57 -7.62 -8.76
C ASP A 121 -1.91 -8.16 -9.30
N ILE A 122 -1.85 -9.34 -9.91
CA ILE A 122 -3.02 -10.10 -10.37
C ILE A 122 -2.88 -11.51 -9.79
N ASP A 123 -3.85 -11.92 -8.98
CA ASP A 123 -3.84 -13.25 -8.38
C ASP A 123 -3.91 -14.34 -9.47
N ALA A 124 -3.26 -15.49 -9.21
CA ALA A 124 -3.13 -16.58 -10.17
C ALA A 124 -4.48 -17.20 -10.56
N ASP A 125 -5.46 -17.14 -9.65
CA ASP A 125 -6.82 -17.62 -9.89
C ASP A 125 -7.70 -16.55 -10.59
N GLY A 126 -7.17 -15.34 -10.83
CA GLY A 126 -7.88 -14.24 -11.46
C GLY A 126 -9.02 -13.66 -10.63
N THR A 127 -9.09 -14.00 -9.34
CA THR A 127 -10.19 -13.58 -8.47
C THR A 127 -9.90 -12.25 -7.76
N GLN A 128 -8.64 -11.82 -7.75
CA GLN A 128 -8.20 -10.64 -7.01
C GLN A 128 -7.20 -9.79 -7.81
N LEU A 129 -7.29 -8.47 -7.64
CA LEU A 129 -6.34 -7.49 -8.14
C LEU A 129 -5.79 -6.66 -6.99
N THR A 130 -4.49 -6.38 -6.97
CA THR A 130 -3.91 -5.42 -6.02
C THR A 130 -3.63 -4.11 -6.72
N ILE A 131 -4.14 -3.00 -6.17
CA ILE A 131 -3.94 -1.66 -6.72
C ILE A 131 -3.23 -0.75 -5.72
N LEU A 132 -2.45 0.21 -6.23
CA LEU A 132 -1.89 1.32 -5.47
C LEU A 132 -2.54 2.62 -5.94
N PRO A 133 -3.38 3.29 -5.13
CA PRO A 133 -3.94 4.60 -5.47
C PRO A 133 -2.85 5.63 -5.78
N ALA A 134 -3.10 6.50 -6.76
CA ALA A 134 -2.13 7.50 -7.21
C ALA A 134 -1.65 8.43 -6.07
N GLY A 135 -0.37 8.82 -6.12
CA GLY A 135 0.23 9.72 -5.14
C GLY A 135 0.51 9.09 -3.77
N LYS A 136 0.46 7.76 -3.66
CA LYS A 136 0.80 7.01 -2.46
C LYS A 136 2.13 6.27 -2.61
N GLU A 137 2.85 6.15 -1.50
CA GLU A 137 4.06 5.32 -1.43
C GLU A 137 3.71 3.85 -1.63
N ASP A 138 4.59 3.10 -2.29
CA ASP A 138 4.43 1.68 -2.61
C ASP A 138 4.68 0.80 -1.38
N ILE A 139 3.75 0.88 -0.44
CA ILE A 139 3.74 0.10 0.81
C ILE A 139 2.39 -0.58 0.99
N ALA A 140 2.37 -1.75 1.62
CA ALA A 140 1.16 -2.55 1.83
C ALA A 140 0.02 -1.80 2.54
N ALA A 141 0.33 -0.75 3.31
CA ALA A 141 -0.66 0.10 3.97
C ALA A 141 -1.44 1.03 3.05
N ASN A 142 -0.90 1.33 1.87
CA ASN A 142 -1.57 2.16 0.87
C ASN A 142 -2.21 1.34 -0.25
N MET A 143 -1.90 0.05 -0.35
CA MET A 143 -2.49 -0.85 -1.34
C MET A 143 -3.93 -1.22 -0.98
N ILE A 144 -4.70 -1.60 -2.00
CA ILE A 144 -6.06 -2.13 -1.83
C ILE A 144 -6.17 -3.39 -2.69
N ILE A 145 -6.73 -4.46 -2.13
CA ILE A 145 -7.05 -5.69 -2.85
C ILE A 145 -8.52 -5.64 -3.28
N LEU A 146 -8.77 -5.84 -4.55
CA LEU A 146 -10.08 -5.84 -5.18
C LEU A 146 -10.50 -7.29 -5.42
N ASN A 147 -11.62 -7.70 -4.83
CA ASN A 147 -12.23 -9.00 -5.07
C ASN A 147 -13.16 -8.89 -6.28
N LEU A 148 -12.89 -9.68 -7.31
CA LEU A 148 -13.67 -9.73 -8.54
C LEU A 148 -14.75 -10.81 -8.43
N SER A 149 -15.87 -10.57 -9.12
CA SER A 149 -16.99 -11.49 -9.25
C SER A 149 -17.45 -11.56 -10.70
N GLU A 150 -18.38 -12.47 -11.01
CA GLU A 150 -19.02 -12.54 -12.34
C GLU A 150 -19.76 -11.24 -12.72
N GLU A 151 -20.11 -10.41 -11.73
CA GLU A 151 -20.78 -9.12 -11.93
C GLU A 151 -19.78 -7.96 -12.14
N THR A 152 -18.48 -8.19 -11.93
CA THR A 152 -17.48 -7.14 -12.09
C THR A 152 -17.24 -6.84 -13.57
N THR A 153 -17.49 -5.60 -13.98
CA THR A 153 -17.27 -5.16 -15.36
C THR A 153 -15.82 -4.71 -15.55
N ILE A 154 -15.11 -5.32 -16.50
CA ILE A 154 -13.74 -4.96 -16.85
C ILE A 154 -13.73 -4.34 -18.25
N THR A 155 -13.09 -3.18 -18.39
CA THR A 155 -12.88 -2.53 -19.68
C THR A 155 -11.42 -2.12 -19.86
N VAL A 156 -10.93 -2.18 -21.09
CA VAL A 156 -9.63 -1.65 -21.51
C VAL A 156 -9.88 -0.64 -22.63
N ASP A 157 -9.46 0.62 -22.44
CA ASP A 157 -9.70 1.73 -23.38
C ASP A 157 -11.17 1.89 -23.78
N GLY A 158 -12.08 1.64 -22.84
CA GLY A 158 -13.53 1.73 -23.06
C GLY A 158 -14.13 0.59 -23.88
N LYS A 159 -13.38 -0.49 -24.14
CA LYS A 159 -13.89 -1.75 -24.71
C LYS A 159 -13.99 -2.81 -23.62
N GLU A 160 -15.04 -3.63 -23.69
CA GLU A 160 -15.19 -4.79 -22.83
C GLU A 160 -13.97 -5.71 -22.95
N ALA A 161 -13.41 -6.09 -21.81
CA ALA A 161 -12.16 -6.83 -21.72
C ALA A 161 -12.25 -7.87 -20.61
N THR A 162 -11.25 -8.74 -20.54
CA THR A 162 -11.13 -9.75 -19.50
C THR A 162 -9.88 -9.51 -18.66
N LEU A 163 -9.77 -10.22 -17.54
CA LEU A 163 -8.55 -10.26 -16.73
C LEU A 163 -7.28 -10.57 -17.53
N ALA A 164 -7.39 -11.39 -18.57
CA ALA A 164 -6.25 -11.76 -19.43
C ALA A 164 -5.70 -10.58 -20.24
N ASP A 165 -6.49 -9.52 -20.42
CA ASP A 165 -6.10 -8.32 -21.16
C ASP A 165 -5.44 -7.27 -20.26
N LEU A 166 -5.46 -7.48 -18.93
CA LEU A 166 -4.81 -6.60 -17.96
C LEU A 166 -3.33 -6.94 -17.84
N SER A 167 -2.50 -5.92 -17.69
CA SER A 167 -1.06 -6.06 -17.44
C SER A 167 -0.65 -5.22 -16.24
N LEU A 168 0.32 -5.71 -15.46
CA LEU A 168 0.88 -4.95 -14.34
C LEU A 168 1.38 -3.58 -14.82
N GLY A 169 1.19 -2.55 -13.99
CA GLY A 169 1.54 -1.17 -14.32
C GLY A 169 0.46 -0.38 -15.06
N MET A 170 -0.65 -1.01 -15.48
CA MET A 170 -1.78 -0.26 -16.07
C MET A 170 -2.38 0.74 -15.05
N GLU A 171 -2.78 1.91 -15.56
CA GLU A 171 -3.61 2.84 -14.80
C GLU A 171 -5.06 2.37 -14.83
N LEU A 172 -5.62 2.22 -13.64
CA LEU A 172 -6.98 1.78 -13.40
C LEU A 172 -7.79 2.92 -12.76
N SER A 173 -9.00 3.12 -13.27
CA SER A 173 -10.08 3.70 -12.47
C SER A 173 -10.99 2.57 -12.00
N VAL A 174 -11.32 2.57 -10.71
CA VAL A 174 -12.02 1.46 -10.07
C VAL A 174 -13.21 1.97 -9.30
N SER A 175 -14.35 1.31 -9.45
CA SER A 175 -15.48 1.46 -8.55
C SER A 175 -15.60 0.21 -7.67
N HIS A 176 -15.59 0.39 -6.36
CA HIS A 176 -15.60 -0.70 -5.38
C HIS A 176 -16.57 -0.39 -4.23
N SER A 177 -16.87 -1.39 -3.40
CA SER A 177 -17.76 -1.21 -2.25
C SER A 177 -17.18 -0.24 -1.23
N GLN A 178 -18.02 0.57 -0.58
CA GLN A 178 -17.60 1.32 0.61
C GLN A 178 -17.17 0.39 1.76
N MET A 179 -17.63 -0.87 1.74
CA MET A 179 -17.28 -1.88 2.74
C MET A 179 -15.93 -2.52 2.40
N MET A 180 -15.02 -2.49 3.38
CA MET A 180 -13.66 -3.01 3.25
C MET A 180 -13.30 -3.86 4.48
N THR A 181 -12.42 -4.83 4.30
CA THR A 181 -11.86 -5.61 5.41
C THR A 181 -10.89 -4.76 6.24
N ARG A 182 -10.64 -5.19 7.48
CA ARG A 182 -9.64 -4.57 8.38
C ARG A 182 -8.24 -5.20 8.26
N SER A 183 -7.95 -5.87 7.15
CA SER A 183 -6.65 -6.50 6.89
C SER A 183 -5.63 -5.49 6.36
N LEU A 184 -4.37 -5.94 6.20
CA LEU A 184 -3.30 -5.18 5.57
C LEU A 184 -2.66 -6.02 4.45
N PRO A 185 -2.84 -5.67 3.16
CA PRO A 185 -3.73 -4.62 2.64
C PRO A 185 -5.22 -4.88 2.92
N PRO A 186 -6.06 -3.82 2.97
CA PRO A 186 -7.53 -3.97 3.03
C PRO A 186 -8.05 -4.57 1.72
N GLN A 187 -9.14 -5.34 1.81
CA GLN A 187 -9.80 -6.00 0.68
C GLN A 187 -11.24 -5.51 0.54
N THR A 188 -11.75 -5.41 -0.69
CA THR A 188 -13.11 -4.94 -0.97
C THR A 188 -13.64 -5.52 -2.29
N PRO A 189 -14.95 -5.81 -2.42
CA PRO A 189 -15.55 -6.16 -3.71
C PRO A 189 -15.43 -5.02 -4.73
N ALA A 190 -15.07 -5.35 -5.97
CA ALA A 190 -15.04 -4.40 -7.08
C ALA A 190 -16.26 -4.57 -7.99
N PHE A 191 -16.84 -3.44 -8.40
CA PHE A 191 -17.97 -3.38 -9.33
C PHE A 191 -17.51 -3.08 -10.74
N THR A 192 -16.61 -2.11 -10.92
CA THR A 192 -16.03 -1.78 -12.21
C THR A 192 -14.52 -1.61 -12.13
N VAL A 193 -13.82 -2.11 -13.15
CA VAL A 193 -12.39 -1.92 -13.38
C VAL A 193 -12.21 -1.38 -14.79
N GLU A 194 -11.90 -0.09 -14.88
CA GLU A 194 -11.63 0.61 -16.13
C GLU A 194 -10.12 0.77 -16.26
N ALA A 195 -9.50 -0.14 -17.00
CA ALA A 195 -8.11 0.00 -17.40
C ALA A 195 -8.02 0.93 -18.60
N LYS A 196 -7.03 1.82 -18.58
CA LYS A 196 -6.53 2.41 -19.81
C LYS A 196 -5.30 1.62 -20.19
N THR A 197 -5.24 1.16 -21.45
CA THR A 197 -3.95 0.80 -22.00
C THR A 197 -3.13 2.04 -21.85
N THR A 198 -2.04 1.93 -21.10
CA THR A 198 -1.03 2.95 -21.05
C THR A 198 -0.52 3.11 -22.48
N THR A 199 -1.15 4.03 -23.22
CA THR A 199 -0.60 4.59 -24.45
C THR A 199 0.45 5.60 -23.95
N GLU A 200 1.48 5.06 -23.29
CA GLU A 200 2.59 5.71 -22.58
C GLU A 200 2.18 6.72 -21.49
N GLY A 201 2.59 6.46 -20.23
CA GLY A 201 2.13 7.22 -19.07
C GLY A 201 2.74 6.89 -17.70
N GLU A 202 3.55 5.84 -17.55
CA GLU A 202 4.95 6.18 -17.34
C GLU A 202 5.41 6.44 -18.77
N THR A 203 5.89 7.64 -19.11
CA THR A 203 6.94 7.61 -20.12
C THR A 203 7.93 6.63 -19.53
N LEU A 204 8.05 5.42 -20.10
CA LEU A 204 9.28 4.65 -19.94
C LEU A 204 10.34 5.72 -20.07
N PRO A 205 11.11 6.01 -19.01
CA PRO A 205 12.09 7.07 -19.10
C PRO A 205 12.81 6.83 -20.41
N GLU A 206 12.91 7.88 -21.25
CA GLU A 206 13.61 7.75 -22.55
C GLU A 206 14.80 6.86 -22.28
N SER A 207 14.97 5.80 -23.07
CA SER A 207 15.97 4.80 -22.75
C SER A 207 16.77 4.47 -23.98
N ILE A 208 18.06 4.34 -23.76
CA ILE A 208 18.99 3.84 -24.75
C ILE A 208 19.18 2.36 -24.45
N THR A 209 19.20 1.55 -25.51
CA THR A 209 19.44 0.11 -25.39
C THR A 209 20.90 -0.19 -25.72
N LEU A 210 21.58 -0.84 -24.80
CA LEU A 210 22.86 -1.51 -25.03
C LEU A 210 22.57 -2.97 -25.34
N GLU A 211 22.64 -3.34 -26.61
CA GLU A 211 22.41 -4.70 -27.08
C GLU A 211 23.69 -5.54 -26.98
N ASP A 212 23.55 -6.80 -26.54
CA ASP A 212 24.61 -7.81 -26.51
C ASP A 212 25.94 -7.29 -25.91
N VAL A 213 25.85 -6.77 -24.68
CA VAL A 213 27.02 -6.37 -23.88
C VAL A 213 27.35 -7.42 -22.83
N GLN A 214 28.58 -7.40 -22.33
CA GLN A 214 29.06 -8.35 -21.35
C GLN A 214 29.27 -7.69 -19.98
N VAL A 215 28.84 -8.34 -18.91
CA VAL A 215 29.13 -7.93 -17.53
C VAL A 215 30.64 -8.06 -17.28
N VAL A 216 31.28 -6.96 -16.91
CA VAL A 216 32.72 -6.90 -16.60
C VAL A 216 32.94 -7.02 -15.10
N GLU A 217 32.12 -6.31 -14.31
CA GLU A 217 32.28 -6.19 -12.87
C GLU A 217 30.94 -5.85 -12.20
N VAL A 218 30.72 -6.37 -10.99
CA VAL A 218 29.57 -6.04 -10.14
C VAL A 218 30.08 -5.61 -8.77
N ASN A 219 29.76 -4.39 -8.37
CA ASN A 219 30.20 -3.77 -7.12
C ASN A 219 28.99 -3.41 -6.26
N LYS A 220 29.02 -3.81 -4.98
CA LYS A 220 28.02 -3.38 -3.99
C LYS A 220 28.40 -2.01 -3.46
N THR A 221 27.42 -1.10 -3.39
CA THR A 221 27.56 0.25 -2.85
C THR A 221 26.61 0.46 -1.68
N ASN A 222 26.69 1.62 -1.01
CA ASN A 222 25.73 1.98 0.03
C ASN A 222 24.31 2.28 -0.52
N PHE A 223 24.16 2.46 -1.83
CA PHE A 223 22.92 2.89 -2.49
C PHE A 223 22.38 1.87 -3.50
N GLY A 224 22.83 0.61 -3.42
CA GLY A 224 22.49 -0.44 -4.37
C GLY A 224 23.74 -1.03 -5.02
N TYR A 225 23.67 -1.36 -6.30
CA TYR A 225 24.75 -2.00 -7.05
C TYR A 225 25.25 -1.11 -8.19
N GLN A 226 26.55 -1.20 -8.48
CA GLN A 226 27.13 -0.73 -9.73
C GLN A 226 27.53 -1.94 -10.58
N VAL A 227 26.99 -2.02 -11.79
CA VAL A 227 27.29 -3.07 -12.76
C VAL A 227 28.02 -2.44 -13.94
N THR A 228 29.28 -2.79 -14.14
CA THR A 228 30.04 -2.37 -15.31
C THR A 228 29.78 -3.35 -16.45
N VAL A 229 29.31 -2.84 -17.59
CA VAL A 229 29.14 -3.62 -18.82
C VAL A 229 30.05 -3.10 -19.91
N GLY A 230 30.53 -3.98 -20.78
CA GLY A 230 31.41 -3.64 -21.91
C GLY A 230 30.95 -4.28 -23.21
N LYS A 231 31.21 -3.62 -24.34
CA LYS A 231 30.91 -4.20 -25.67
C LYS A 231 31.70 -5.47 -25.93
N ASN A 232 31.08 -6.45 -26.58
CA ASN A 232 31.63 -7.80 -26.80
C ASN A 232 32.98 -7.85 -27.52
N GLU A 233 33.32 -6.87 -28.39
CA GLU A 233 34.58 -6.91 -29.13
C GLU A 233 35.80 -6.70 -28.24
N ASN A 234 35.66 -5.85 -27.22
CA ASN A 234 36.70 -5.59 -26.23
C ASN A 234 36.06 -5.04 -24.94
N PRO A 235 35.49 -5.91 -24.10
CA PRO A 235 34.67 -5.50 -22.95
C PRO A 235 35.50 -4.91 -21.81
N GLU A 236 36.80 -5.21 -21.76
CA GLU A 236 37.74 -4.68 -20.76
C GLU A 236 38.30 -3.29 -21.13
N ASN A 237 38.03 -2.77 -22.34
CA ASN A 237 38.44 -1.41 -22.73
C ASN A 237 37.51 -0.37 -22.06
N PRO A 238 38.03 0.58 -21.27
CA PRO A 238 37.23 1.64 -20.66
C PRO A 238 36.39 2.47 -21.65
N GLU A 239 36.81 2.59 -22.92
CA GLU A 239 36.04 3.29 -23.96
C GLU A 239 34.80 2.52 -24.43
N ASN A 240 34.78 1.20 -24.20
CA ASN A 240 33.66 0.34 -24.53
C ASN A 240 32.77 0.06 -23.31
N GLN A 241 33.10 0.62 -22.15
CA GLN A 241 32.43 0.34 -20.89
C GLN A 241 31.39 1.41 -20.54
N THR A 242 30.34 0.96 -19.86
CA THR A 242 29.35 1.80 -19.21
C THR A 242 29.09 1.25 -17.81
N ILE A 243 29.09 2.14 -16.82
CA ILE A 243 28.75 1.80 -15.43
C ILE A 243 27.26 2.05 -15.23
N LEU A 244 26.55 1.02 -14.81
CA LEU A 244 25.12 1.04 -14.55
C LEU A 244 24.88 1.13 -13.05
N ASN A 245 24.18 2.17 -12.61
CA ASN A 245 23.61 2.23 -11.27
C ASN A 245 22.32 1.39 -11.27
N VAL A 246 22.30 0.38 -10.42
CA VAL A 246 21.22 -0.60 -10.27
C VAL A 246 20.62 -0.44 -8.87
N ASN A 247 19.34 -0.10 -8.82
CA ASN A 247 18.58 0.14 -7.59
C ASN A 247 17.37 -0.81 -7.50
N ASP A 248 16.52 -0.63 -6.50
CA ASP A 248 15.35 -1.48 -6.27
C ASP A 248 14.29 -1.38 -7.39
N ASP A 249 14.36 -0.34 -8.23
CA ASP A 249 13.48 -0.13 -9.38
C ASP A 249 14.01 -0.81 -10.67
N THR A 250 15.26 -1.27 -10.68
CA THR A 250 15.83 -1.93 -11.86
C THR A 250 15.26 -3.34 -12.02
N LEU A 251 14.58 -3.57 -13.15
CA LEU A 251 14.06 -4.90 -13.50
C LEU A 251 15.18 -5.78 -14.05
N ILE A 252 15.42 -6.93 -13.40
CA ILE A 252 16.42 -7.90 -13.86
C ILE A 252 15.73 -9.24 -14.09
N HIS A 253 15.81 -9.73 -15.33
CA HIS A 253 15.18 -10.99 -15.72
C HIS A 253 16.00 -11.72 -16.78
N HIS A 254 15.76 -13.01 -16.92
CA HIS A 254 16.36 -13.81 -17.99
C HIS A 254 15.38 -14.00 -19.15
N GLU A 255 15.86 -13.86 -20.38
CA GLU A 255 15.02 -13.74 -21.58
C GLU A 255 14.05 -14.93 -21.78
N LYS A 256 14.48 -16.16 -21.48
CA LYS A 256 13.73 -17.39 -21.74
C LYS A 256 12.73 -17.79 -20.65
N ASN A 257 13.11 -17.68 -19.39
CA ASN A 257 12.33 -18.20 -18.27
C ASN A 257 11.60 -17.10 -17.48
N LYS A 258 11.88 -15.82 -17.78
CA LYS A 258 11.36 -14.64 -17.08
C LYS A 258 11.50 -14.71 -15.56
N MET A 259 12.43 -15.53 -15.06
CA MET A 259 12.74 -15.55 -13.64
C MET A 259 13.33 -14.19 -13.27
N ILE A 260 12.90 -13.68 -12.12
CA ILE A 260 13.40 -12.42 -11.58
C ILE A 260 14.75 -12.70 -10.92
N TYR A 261 15.76 -11.95 -11.32
CA TYR A 261 17.11 -12.01 -10.78
C TYR A 261 17.37 -10.80 -9.89
N LYS A 262 18.38 -10.90 -9.04
CA LYS A 262 18.94 -9.76 -8.30
C LYS A 262 20.23 -9.32 -8.94
N ALA A 263 20.66 -8.09 -8.65
CA ALA A 263 21.96 -7.58 -9.09
C ALA A 263 23.13 -8.45 -8.60
N GLU A 264 22.95 -9.12 -7.45
CA GLU A 264 23.90 -10.08 -6.87
C GLU A 264 24.10 -11.33 -7.72
N ASP A 265 23.10 -11.69 -8.54
CA ASP A 265 23.14 -12.87 -9.40
C ASP A 265 23.82 -12.59 -10.74
N LEU A 266 24.16 -11.33 -11.02
CA LEU A 266 24.93 -10.96 -12.22
C LEU A 266 26.40 -11.30 -12.00
N GLU A 267 26.96 -12.10 -12.90
CA GLU A 267 28.35 -12.53 -12.82
C GLU A 267 29.17 -12.00 -13.99
N LYS A 268 30.47 -11.80 -13.74
CA LYS A 268 31.43 -11.45 -14.79
C LYS A 268 31.33 -12.45 -15.95
N GLY A 269 31.18 -11.93 -17.15
CA GLY A 269 31.10 -12.70 -18.37
C GLY A 269 29.68 -12.96 -18.87
N MET A 270 28.64 -12.71 -18.05
CA MET A 270 27.25 -12.82 -18.49
C MET A 270 26.96 -11.84 -19.63
N LYS A 271 26.22 -12.32 -20.64
CA LYS A 271 25.72 -11.49 -21.73
C LYS A 271 24.36 -10.91 -21.37
N VAL A 272 24.20 -9.62 -21.58
CA VAL A 272 22.98 -8.90 -21.21
C VAL A 272 22.60 -7.88 -22.27
N THR A 273 21.31 -7.58 -22.35
CA THR A 273 20.77 -6.38 -23.00
C THR A 273 20.29 -5.42 -21.92
N VAL A 274 20.68 -4.16 -21.99
CA VAL A 274 20.37 -3.17 -20.95
C VAL A 274 19.60 -1.99 -21.53
N LYS A 275 18.47 -1.66 -20.92
CA LYS A 275 17.81 -0.36 -21.13
C LYS A 275 18.20 0.59 -20.01
N HIS A 276 18.74 1.75 -20.36
CA HIS A 276 19.26 2.72 -19.39
C HIS A 276 18.90 4.16 -19.77
N SER A 277 19.07 5.10 -18.84
CA SER A 277 18.81 6.52 -19.06
C SER A 277 19.71 7.13 -20.14
N PRO A 278 19.20 8.02 -21.03
CA PRO A 278 19.99 8.75 -22.01
C PRO A 278 20.92 9.76 -21.33
N ILE A 279 20.65 10.09 -20.06
CA ILE A 279 21.50 10.94 -19.25
C ILE A 279 22.62 10.07 -18.68
N MET A 280 23.85 10.43 -19.01
CA MET A 280 25.06 9.80 -18.51
C MET A 280 26.10 10.83 -18.07
N THR A 281 27.02 10.44 -17.20
CA THR A 281 28.15 11.30 -16.81
C THR A 281 29.13 11.47 -17.97
N LEU A 282 29.81 12.62 -18.02
CA LEU A 282 30.87 12.90 -19.00
C LEU A 282 32.23 12.26 -18.64
N SER A 283 32.21 11.17 -17.88
CA SER A 283 33.41 10.42 -17.47
C SER A 283 33.74 9.30 -18.46
N LEU A 284 34.90 8.66 -18.27
CA LEU A 284 35.30 7.48 -19.02
C LEU A 284 35.72 6.37 -18.04
N PRO A 285 34.96 5.26 -17.91
CA PRO A 285 33.66 5.02 -18.55
C PRO A 285 32.55 5.97 -18.06
N GLY A 286 31.51 6.14 -18.89
CA GLY A 286 30.31 6.89 -18.53
C GLY A 286 29.45 6.12 -17.53
N GLN A 287 28.71 6.83 -16.68
CA GLN A 287 27.81 6.25 -15.69
C GLN A 287 26.37 6.68 -15.94
N THR A 288 25.42 5.76 -15.77
CA THR A 288 23.98 6.00 -16.00
C THR A 288 23.13 5.08 -15.13
N THR A 289 21.81 5.31 -15.07
CA THR A 289 20.87 4.46 -14.34
C THR A 289 20.29 3.39 -15.25
N ALA A 290 20.29 2.13 -14.82
CA ALA A 290 19.64 1.03 -15.53
C ALA A 290 18.16 0.92 -15.13
N PHE A 291 17.30 0.80 -16.13
CA PHE A 291 15.87 0.53 -15.94
C PHE A 291 15.57 -0.97 -16.08
N GLU A 292 16.20 -1.62 -17.05
CA GLU A 292 16.00 -3.05 -17.32
C GLU A 292 17.32 -3.71 -17.71
N ILE A 293 17.61 -4.88 -17.13
CA ILE A 293 18.72 -5.76 -17.50
C ILE A 293 18.12 -7.12 -17.87
N THR A 294 18.28 -7.49 -19.14
CA THR A 294 17.86 -8.79 -19.67
C THR A 294 19.07 -9.69 -19.82
N ILE A 295 19.12 -10.79 -19.06
CA ILE A 295 20.15 -11.82 -19.20
C ILE A 295 19.84 -12.65 -20.44
N LEU A 296 20.80 -12.66 -21.38
CA LEU A 296 20.71 -13.43 -22.61
C LEU A 296 21.06 -14.89 -22.35
N ALA A 297 20.33 -15.81 -22.98
CA ALA A 297 20.66 -17.22 -22.87
C ALA A 297 21.96 -17.49 -23.62
N GLN A 298 22.88 -18.17 -22.94
CA GLN A 298 24.11 -18.68 -23.55
C GLN A 298 23.84 -19.90 -24.45
#